data_AF-A0A6J6ZF12-F1
#
_entry.id   AF-A0A6J6ZF12-F1
#
_cell.length_a   1.000
_cell.length_b   1.000
_cell.length_c   1.000
_cell.angle_alpha   90.00
_cell.angle_beta   90.00
_cell.angle_gamma   90.00
#
_symmetry.space_group_name_H-M   'P 1'
#
loop_
_entity.id
_entity.type
_entity.pdbx_description
1 polymer ?
#
loop_
_entity_poly.entity_id
_entity_poly.type
_entity_poly.pdbx_seq_one_letter_code
_entity_poly.pdbx_strand_id
1 'polypeptide(L)'
;MGKNSKARVARAHEKKLSSAQFWLIALPFTALIIKFIVMANIPAGGWLGADGENYLAGVDGLLKDGFFSEEGKLIYWPAGYPIFIWPLAAVSISKFVYFLGVIQSSLFAYATFLFTRELKRTKIASLAITTSFLISFNPTLSLSTLTVGYEGPVAVLLMITVAFLIRDLLSPSSKISKRNIFIVALSLSVSSFFQPRMLLFAVAFILFWSCKKSGKKLRMQLVVLTLAIAMLLPSILIFRNIVANNKAAISTNLGVTMRIGAGDKATGGYSNSGGSVQCLPEVKGQEISDNQVVICVLKWYVEHPAKTSKLMINKTFFYWSPWFGPIANGTMARNPWLKTSPLVEIAKSESGHNLIYGGIGKTISWMWLLGGMVLIGAGLLWLWLHGGVERTLFWLAGIPTILGWLTSLGTIGDHRFRVPQMALSLFLQVAGIYGLRRRFKCSA
;
A
#
# COMPACT_ATOMS: atom_id res chain seq x y z
N MET A 1 -3.80 23.78 -50.70
CA MET A 1 -4.76 23.09 -49.79
C MET A 1 -4.13 22.50 -48.50
N GLY A 2 -3.03 23.05 -47.94
CA GLY A 2 -2.32 22.42 -46.80
C GLY A 2 -2.56 22.99 -45.39
N LYS A 3 -3.08 24.21 -45.24
CA LYS A 3 -3.22 24.89 -43.92
C LYS A 3 -4.45 24.43 -43.11
N ASN A 4 -5.57 24.11 -43.76
CA ASN A 4 -6.80 23.67 -43.08
C ASN A 4 -6.68 22.26 -42.48
N SER A 5 -5.83 21.39 -43.04
CA SER A 5 -5.57 20.05 -42.51
C SER A 5 -4.80 20.11 -41.18
N LYS A 6 -3.72 20.89 -41.11
CA LYS A 6 -2.92 21.04 -39.88
C LYS A 6 -3.71 21.68 -38.73
N ALA A 7 -4.53 22.69 -39.03
CA ALA A 7 -5.40 23.35 -38.04
C ALA A 7 -6.50 22.40 -37.51
N ARG A 8 -7.09 21.57 -38.37
CA ARG A 8 -8.09 20.57 -37.98
C ARG A 8 -7.48 19.44 -37.13
N VAL A 9 -6.26 19.00 -37.47
CA VAL A 9 -5.51 18.02 -36.67
C VAL A 9 -5.12 18.58 -35.31
N ALA A 10 -4.67 19.84 -35.26
CA ALA A 10 -4.35 20.53 -34.00
C ALA A 10 -5.59 20.65 -33.09
N ARG A 11 -6.74 21.11 -33.63
CA ARG A 11 -8.01 21.18 -32.89
C ARG A 11 -8.49 19.82 -32.41
N ALA A 12 -8.35 18.77 -33.23
CA ALA A 12 -8.71 17.41 -32.83
C ALA A 12 -7.80 16.87 -31.71
N HIS A 13 -6.50 17.20 -31.76
CA HIS A 13 -5.53 16.85 -30.74
C HIS A 13 -5.81 17.59 -29.41
N GLU A 14 -6.09 18.89 -29.46
CA GLU A 14 -6.51 19.68 -28.29
C GLU A 14 -7.80 19.15 -27.67
N LYS A 15 -8.82 18.85 -28.49
CA LYS A 15 -10.08 18.26 -28.02
C LYS A 15 -9.86 16.90 -27.35
N LYS A 16 -8.99 16.05 -27.90
CA LYS A 16 -8.63 14.75 -27.31
C LYS A 16 -7.85 14.92 -26.00
N LEU A 17 -6.92 15.88 -25.94
CA LEU A 17 -6.15 16.16 -24.73
C LEU A 17 -7.05 16.69 -23.61
N SER A 18 -7.96 17.62 -23.95
CA SER A 18 -8.97 18.19 -23.06
C SER A 18 -9.93 17.11 -22.53
N SER A 19 -10.47 16.28 -23.43
CA SER A 19 -11.33 15.14 -23.05
C SER A 19 -10.62 14.15 -22.12
N ALA A 20 -9.37 13.79 -22.41
CA ALA A 20 -8.62 12.91 -21.52
C ALA A 20 -8.36 13.55 -20.15
N GLN A 21 -8.10 14.85 -20.08
CA GLN A 21 -7.91 15.55 -18.80
C GLN A 21 -9.20 15.65 -17.99
N PHE A 22 -10.33 15.86 -18.66
CA PHE A 22 -11.66 15.79 -18.05
C PHE A 22 -11.88 14.43 -17.37
N TRP A 23 -11.62 13.31 -18.06
CA TRP A 23 -11.80 11.98 -17.48
C TRP A 23 -10.89 11.68 -16.29
N LEU A 24 -9.64 12.16 -16.29
CA LEU A 24 -8.74 12.00 -15.14
C LEU A 24 -9.20 12.75 -13.88
N ILE A 25 -10.06 13.76 -14.04
CA ILE A 25 -10.68 14.49 -12.92
C ILE A 25 -12.04 13.85 -12.57
N ALA A 26 -12.87 13.60 -13.58
CA ALA A 26 -14.23 13.10 -13.42
C ALA A 26 -14.25 11.75 -12.70
N LEU A 27 -13.40 10.79 -13.09
CA LEU A 27 -13.39 9.45 -12.50
C LEU A 27 -13.14 9.44 -10.97
N PRO A 28 -12.03 10.01 -10.45
CA PRO A 28 -11.81 10.03 -9.00
C PRO A 28 -12.83 10.92 -8.27
N PHE A 29 -13.33 11.98 -8.90
CA PHE A 29 -14.35 12.84 -8.30
C PHE A 29 -15.71 12.14 -8.19
N THR A 30 -16.14 11.41 -9.22
CA THR A 30 -17.35 10.57 -9.17
C THR A 30 -17.23 9.51 -8.09
N ALA A 31 -16.08 8.82 -8.00
CA ALA A 31 -15.84 7.86 -6.92
C ALA A 31 -15.87 8.52 -5.53
N LEU A 32 -15.39 9.76 -5.40
CA LEU A 32 -15.48 10.54 -4.16
C LEU A 32 -16.94 10.83 -3.77
N ILE A 33 -17.76 11.30 -4.72
CA ILE A 33 -19.20 11.55 -4.49
C ILE A 33 -19.89 10.28 -4.04
N ILE A 34 -19.64 9.15 -4.73
CA ILE A 34 -20.22 7.85 -4.34
C ILE A 34 -19.82 7.51 -2.89
N LYS A 35 -18.56 7.73 -2.50
CA LYS A 35 -18.13 7.50 -1.11
C LYS A 35 -18.81 8.41 -0.10
N PHE A 36 -19.12 9.66 -0.44
CA PHE A 36 -19.89 10.55 0.44
C PHE A 36 -21.34 10.10 0.57
N ILE A 37 -21.94 9.58 -0.50
CA ILE A 37 -23.27 8.95 -0.42
C ILE A 37 -23.20 7.72 0.49
N VAL A 38 -22.21 6.84 0.31
CA VAL A 38 -22.01 5.67 1.20
C VAL A 38 -21.85 6.10 2.65
N MET A 39 -20.98 7.08 2.92
CA MET A 39 -20.76 7.65 4.25
C MET A 39 -22.04 8.20 4.89
N ALA A 40 -22.92 8.85 4.12
CA ALA A 40 -24.19 9.35 4.62
C ALA A 40 -25.18 8.23 4.98
N ASN A 41 -25.02 7.04 4.40
CA ASN A 41 -25.95 5.90 4.55
C ASN A 41 -25.45 4.79 5.50
N ILE A 42 -24.27 4.95 6.10
CA ILE A 42 -23.71 3.96 7.04
C ILE A 42 -23.64 4.51 8.47
N PRO A 43 -23.82 3.65 9.49
CA PRO A 43 -23.70 4.07 10.88
C PRO A 43 -22.34 4.72 11.15
N ALA A 44 -22.34 5.86 11.86
CA ALA A 44 -21.16 6.64 12.22
C ALA A 44 -20.28 7.15 11.04
N GLY A 45 -20.71 6.99 9.79
CA GLY A 45 -20.00 7.53 8.62
C GLY A 45 -18.77 6.75 8.15
N GLY A 46 -18.49 5.58 8.74
CA GLY A 46 -17.33 4.78 8.37
C GLY A 46 -17.27 3.45 9.09
N TRP A 47 -16.18 2.73 8.88
CA TRP A 47 -15.97 1.40 9.46
C TRP A 47 -14.63 1.29 10.19
N LEU A 48 -14.51 0.23 10.98
CA LEU A 48 -13.22 -0.16 11.55
C LEU A 48 -12.45 -1.00 10.55
N GLY A 49 -11.17 -0.66 10.35
CA GLY A 49 -10.24 -1.53 9.63
C GLY A 49 -9.86 -2.76 10.44
N ALA A 50 -8.89 -3.54 9.95
CA ALA A 50 -8.42 -4.74 10.63
C ALA A 50 -7.91 -4.46 12.05
N ASP A 51 -7.19 -3.36 12.26
CA ASP A 51 -6.68 -2.92 13.56
C ASP A 51 -7.38 -1.64 14.08
N GLY A 52 -8.59 -1.34 13.59
CA GLY A 52 -9.28 -0.08 13.87
C GLY A 52 -9.44 0.21 15.37
N GLU A 53 -9.83 -0.79 16.16
CA GLU A 53 -10.00 -0.68 17.61
C GLU A 53 -8.68 -0.41 18.32
N ASN A 54 -7.58 -1.02 17.85
CA ASN A 54 -6.26 -0.77 18.43
C ASN A 54 -5.83 0.68 18.17
N TYR A 55 -6.17 1.25 17.00
CA TYR A 55 -5.89 2.65 16.71
C TYR A 55 -6.76 3.60 17.53
N LEU A 56 -8.04 3.29 17.71
CA LEU A 56 -8.93 4.09 18.56
C LEU A 56 -8.49 4.05 20.02
N ALA A 57 -8.13 2.88 20.57
CA ALA A 57 -7.58 2.79 21.92
C ALA A 57 -6.31 3.64 22.09
N GLY A 58 -5.44 3.66 21.08
CA GLY A 58 -4.29 4.57 21.05
C GLY A 58 -4.69 6.05 21.05
N VAL A 59 -5.72 6.43 20.30
CA VAL A 59 -6.27 7.80 20.30
C VAL A 59 -6.86 8.16 21.67
N ASP A 60 -7.56 7.25 22.32
CA ASP A 60 -8.13 7.45 23.65
C ASP A 60 -7.03 7.70 24.69
N GLY A 61 -5.93 6.92 24.63
CA GLY A 61 -4.74 7.16 25.45
C GLY A 61 -4.11 8.53 25.19
N LEU A 62 -4.00 8.95 23.92
CA LEU A 62 -3.49 10.28 23.56
C LEU A 62 -4.41 11.41 24.03
N LEU A 63 -5.74 11.24 23.98
CA LEU A 63 -6.69 12.23 24.50
C LEU A 63 -6.57 12.38 26.03
N LYS A 64 -6.27 11.29 26.73
CA LYS A 64 -6.15 11.27 28.19
C LYS A 64 -4.82 11.84 28.69
N ASP A 65 -3.70 11.35 28.17
CA ASP A 65 -2.36 11.60 28.72
C ASP A 65 -1.46 12.42 27.77
N GLY A 66 -1.97 12.79 26.60
CA GLY A 66 -1.23 13.55 25.59
C GLY A 66 -0.22 12.72 24.81
N PHE A 67 0.73 13.41 24.17
CA PHE A 67 1.69 12.81 23.23
C PHE A 67 2.54 11.67 23.83
N PHE A 68 2.87 11.77 25.12
CA PHE A 68 3.68 10.79 25.86
C PHE A 68 2.85 9.75 26.62
N SER A 69 1.59 9.51 26.25
CA SER A 69 0.76 8.47 26.88
C SER A 69 1.46 7.11 26.96
N GLU A 70 1.32 6.41 28.08
CA GLU A 70 1.90 5.08 28.27
C GLU A 70 0.99 3.95 27.76
N GLU A 71 -0.11 4.29 27.07
CA GLU A 71 -1.03 3.30 26.47
C GLU A 71 -0.27 2.27 25.62
N GLY A 72 -0.33 1.00 26.04
CA GLY A 72 0.47 -0.08 25.48
C GLY A 72 0.23 -0.31 23.98
N LYS A 73 -0.96 0.04 23.46
CA LYS A 73 -1.23 -0.02 22.02
C LYS A 73 -0.36 0.93 21.18
N LEU A 74 0.08 2.05 21.75
CA LEU A 74 0.91 3.07 21.07
C LEU A 74 2.37 2.64 20.89
N ILE A 75 2.85 1.67 21.67
CA ILE A 75 4.19 1.07 21.46
C ILE A 75 4.12 -0.29 20.77
N TYR A 76 3.07 -1.08 21.03
CA TYR A 76 2.90 -2.36 20.35
C TYR A 76 2.69 -2.15 18.85
N TRP A 77 1.76 -1.26 18.47
CA TRP A 77 1.63 -0.77 17.11
C TRP A 77 2.41 0.53 16.92
N PRO A 78 2.78 0.90 15.69
CA PRO A 78 3.33 2.22 15.43
C PRO A 78 2.33 3.31 15.81
N ALA A 79 2.67 4.17 16.77
CA ALA A 79 1.79 5.27 17.23
C ALA A 79 1.48 6.31 16.14
N GLY A 80 2.18 6.31 15.00
CA GLY A 80 2.08 7.41 14.05
C GLY A 80 0.69 7.60 13.43
N TYR A 81 -0.05 6.52 13.16
CA TYR A 81 -1.43 6.66 12.68
C TYR A 81 -2.38 7.20 13.76
N PRO A 82 -2.41 6.65 15.00
CA PRO A 82 -3.11 7.26 16.14
C PRO A 82 -2.77 8.74 16.36
N ILE A 83 -1.49 9.11 16.35
CA ILE A 83 -1.05 10.51 16.52
C ILE A 83 -1.58 11.40 15.39
N PHE A 84 -1.62 10.90 14.16
CA PHE A 84 -2.10 11.67 13.01
C PHE A 84 -3.61 11.93 13.05
N ILE A 85 -4.40 10.96 13.52
CA ILE A 85 -5.85 11.11 13.60
C ILE A 85 -6.31 11.75 14.91
N TRP A 86 -5.47 11.75 15.95
CA TRP A 86 -5.78 12.30 17.27
C TRP A 86 -6.29 13.75 17.26
N PRO A 87 -5.70 14.70 16.51
CA PRO A 87 -6.24 16.06 16.41
C PRO A 87 -7.69 16.11 15.93
N LEU A 88 -8.11 15.19 15.05
CA LEU A 88 -9.50 15.14 14.57
C LEU A 88 -10.45 14.71 15.69
N ALA A 89 -10.03 13.78 16.54
CA ALA A 89 -10.80 13.33 17.69
C ALA A 89 -10.89 14.43 18.77
N ALA A 90 -9.81 15.19 18.96
CA ALA A 90 -9.78 16.33 19.87
C ALA A 90 -10.72 17.46 19.45
N VAL A 91 -10.95 17.64 18.14
CA VAL A 91 -11.96 18.60 17.62
C VAL A 91 -13.38 18.09 17.87
N SER A 92 -13.67 16.82 17.58
CA SER A 92 -14.98 16.24 17.85
C SER A 92 -14.92 14.71 17.86
N ILE A 93 -15.21 14.11 19.01
CA ILE A 93 -15.35 12.66 19.16
C ILE A 93 -16.57 12.16 18.36
N SER A 94 -17.70 12.88 18.43
CA SER A 94 -18.96 12.44 17.80
C SER A 94 -18.93 12.49 16.27
N LYS A 95 -18.09 13.35 15.67
CA LYS A 95 -17.93 13.48 14.21
C LYS A 95 -16.59 12.98 13.69
N PHE A 96 -15.77 12.38 14.56
CA PHE A 96 -14.41 11.93 14.25
C PHE A 96 -14.32 11.09 12.97
N VAL A 97 -15.15 10.04 12.87
CA VAL A 97 -15.11 9.10 11.73
C VAL A 97 -15.54 9.79 10.42
N TYR A 98 -16.50 10.71 10.47
CA TYR A 98 -16.89 11.52 9.31
C TYR A 98 -15.73 12.41 8.83
N PHE A 99 -15.09 13.15 9.74
CA PHE A 99 -13.94 13.99 9.39
C PHE A 99 -12.80 13.18 8.78
N LEU A 100 -12.49 12.04 9.41
CA LEU A 100 -11.47 11.12 8.93
C LEU A 100 -11.80 10.63 7.51
N GLY A 101 -13.02 10.15 7.28
CA GLY A 101 -13.46 9.64 5.99
C GLY A 101 -13.44 10.72 4.90
N VAL A 102 -13.86 11.95 5.21
CA VAL A 102 -13.86 13.08 4.27
C VAL A 102 -12.43 13.43 3.84
N ILE A 103 -11.52 13.57 4.81
CA ILE A 103 -10.12 13.92 4.55
C ILE A 103 -9.44 12.81 3.74
N GLN A 104 -9.51 11.57 4.21
CA GLN A 104 -8.85 10.44 3.54
C GLN A 104 -9.39 10.22 2.12
N SER A 105 -10.72 10.27 1.93
CA SER A 105 -11.34 10.05 0.62
C SER A 105 -11.01 11.15 -0.37
N SER A 106 -10.98 12.42 0.09
CA SER A 106 -10.61 13.57 -0.74
C SER A 106 -9.14 13.51 -1.16
N LEU A 107 -8.24 13.18 -0.22
CA LEU A 107 -6.82 12.97 -0.50
C LEU A 107 -6.63 11.83 -1.51
N PHE A 108 -7.38 10.74 -1.39
CA PHE A 108 -7.30 9.62 -2.32
C PHE A 108 -7.74 9.98 -3.74
N ALA A 109 -8.84 10.73 -3.88
CA ALA A 109 -9.29 11.24 -5.18
C ALA A 109 -8.21 12.15 -5.81
N TYR A 110 -7.64 13.07 -5.02
CA TYR A 110 -6.57 13.96 -5.47
C TYR A 110 -5.29 13.20 -5.86
N ALA A 111 -4.86 12.23 -5.05
CA ALA A 111 -3.67 11.43 -5.32
C ALA A 111 -3.83 10.58 -6.58
N THR A 112 -5.02 10.02 -6.82
CA THR A 112 -5.34 9.27 -8.04
C THR A 112 -5.26 10.16 -9.28
N PHE A 113 -5.87 11.35 -9.22
CA PHE A 113 -5.75 12.36 -10.27
C PHE A 113 -4.29 12.75 -10.52
N LEU A 114 -3.54 13.04 -9.46
CA LEU A 114 -2.16 13.48 -9.54
C LEU A 114 -1.27 12.43 -10.20
N PHE A 115 -1.34 11.18 -9.74
CA PHE A 115 -0.58 10.07 -10.29
C PHE A 115 -0.88 9.84 -11.76
N THR A 116 -2.17 9.76 -12.13
CA THR A 116 -2.58 9.48 -13.51
C THR A 116 -2.32 10.66 -14.44
N ARG A 117 -2.33 11.90 -13.93
CA ARG A 117 -1.90 13.09 -14.67
C ARG A 117 -0.41 13.04 -15.02
N GLU A 118 0.45 12.62 -14.10
CA GLU A 118 1.88 12.46 -14.41
C GLU A 118 2.13 11.27 -15.34
N LEU A 119 1.38 10.18 -15.23
CA LEU A 119 1.41 9.09 -16.22
C LEU A 119 1.06 9.58 -17.64
N LYS A 120 0.09 10.50 -17.79
CA LYS A 120 -0.28 11.09 -19.08
C LYS A 120 0.86 11.88 -19.76
N ARG A 121 1.89 12.28 -19.01
CA ARG A 121 3.08 12.98 -19.54
C ARG A 121 4.14 12.03 -20.11
N THR A 122 3.93 10.72 -20.03
CA THR A 122 4.86 9.68 -20.50
C THR A 122 4.37 9.08 -21.82
N LYS A 123 5.14 8.19 -22.46
CA LYS A 123 4.72 7.56 -23.73
C LYS A 123 3.55 6.60 -23.55
N ILE A 124 3.29 6.17 -22.31
CA ILE A 124 2.18 5.28 -21.96
C ILE A 124 0.93 6.04 -21.51
N ALA A 125 0.76 7.29 -21.96
CA ALA A 125 -0.39 8.14 -21.64
C ALA A 125 -1.76 7.48 -21.88
N SER A 126 -1.84 6.54 -22.83
CA SER A 126 -3.05 5.76 -23.12
C SER A 126 -3.54 4.92 -21.93
N LEU A 127 -2.66 4.56 -20.99
CA LEU A 127 -3.01 3.75 -19.81
C LEU A 127 -3.59 4.59 -18.67
N ALA A 128 -3.43 5.92 -18.70
CA ALA A 128 -3.74 6.79 -17.57
C ALA A 128 -5.23 6.75 -17.19
N ILE A 129 -6.14 6.75 -18.17
CA ILE A 129 -7.60 6.73 -17.92
C ILE A 129 -8.02 5.38 -17.33
N THR A 130 -7.59 4.27 -17.91
CA THR A 130 -7.90 2.92 -17.39
C THR A 130 -7.32 2.73 -16.00
N THR A 131 -6.10 3.21 -15.76
CA THR A 131 -5.47 3.19 -14.42
C THR A 131 -6.27 4.02 -13.43
N SER A 132 -6.70 5.23 -13.80
CA SER A 132 -7.55 6.08 -12.98
C SER A 132 -8.86 5.39 -12.61
N PHE A 133 -9.54 4.81 -13.60
CA PHE A 133 -10.78 4.07 -13.39
C PHE A 133 -10.58 2.92 -12.39
N LEU A 134 -9.61 2.03 -12.64
CA LEU A 134 -9.38 0.87 -11.79
C LEU A 134 -8.97 1.26 -10.37
N ILE A 135 -8.16 2.32 -10.17
CA ILE A 135 -7.81 2.78 -8.83
C ILE A 135 -9.04 3.37 -8.13
N SER A 136 -9.79 4.24 -8.79
CA SER A 136 -10.94 4.94 -8.20
C SER A 136 -12.09 4.00 -7.83
N PHE A 137 -12.34 2.99 -8.66
CA PHE A 137 -13.47 2.07 -8.52
C PHE A 137 -13.07 0.67 -8.01
N ASN A 138 -11.81 0.44 -7.62
CA ASN A 138 -11.48 -0.77 -6.90
C ASN A 138 -12.14 -0.74 -5.51
N PRO A 139 -13.06 -1.65 -5.19
CA PRO A 139 -13.87 -1.52 -3.99
C PRO A 139 -13.05 -1.63 -2.70
N THR A 140 -12.05 -2.51 -2.66
CA THR A 140 -11.20 -2.67 -1.47
C THR A 140 -10.31 -1.45 -1.24
N LEU A 141 -9.62 -0.99 -2.28
CA LEU A 141 -8.71 0.17 -2.18
C LEU A 141 -9.46 1.49 -1.97
N SER A 142 -10.59 1.67 -2.64
CA SER A 142 -11.35 2.93 -2.56
C SER A 142 -12.11 3.05 -1.24
N LEU A 143 -12.74 1.96 -0.76
CA LEU A 143 -13.46 1.97 0.52
C LEU A 143 -12.54 1.91 1.74
N SER A 144 -11.26 1.52 1.60
CA SER A 144 -10.31 1.59 2.71
C SER A 144 -10.00 3.03 3.16
N THR A 145 -10.50 4.05 2.46
CA THR A 145 -10.43 5.46 2.90
C THR A 145 -11.64 5.89 3.73
N LEU A 146 -12.61 4.99 3.93
CA LEU A 146 -13.73 5.14 4.86
C LEU A 146 -13.53 4.29 6.12
N THR A 147 -12.34 3.71 6.29
CA THR A 147 -11.98 2.93 7.47
C THR A 147 -11.02 3.65 8.39
N VAL A 148 -11.16 3.41 9.69
CA VAL A 148 -10.08 3.67 10.65
C VAL A 148 -8.97 2.65 10.40
N GLY A 149 -7.96 3.04 9.63
CA GLY A 149 -6.84 2.21 9.19
C GLY A 149 -5.85 3.02 8.36
N TYR A 150 -4.55 2.74 8.50
CA TYR A 150 -3.50 3.49 7.82
C TYR A 150 -3.36 3.13 6.33
N GLU A 151 -3.94 2.02 5.87
CA GLU A 151 -3.64 1.42 4.56
C GLU A 151 -4.01 2.34 3.41
N GLY A 152 -5.21 2.94 3.47
CA GLY A 152 -5.68 3.93 2.52
C GLY A 152 -4.77 5.15 2.47
N PRO A 153 -4.52 5.84 3.60
CA PRO A 153 -3.56 6.94 3.68
C PRO A 153 -2.17 6.63 3.13
N VAL A 154 -1.61 5.45 3.43
CA VAL A 154 -0.29 5.07 2.88
C VAL A 154 -0.35 4.87 1.37
N ALA A 155 -1.43 4.31 0.83
CA ALA A 155 -1.62 4.23 -0.62
C ALA A 155 -1.66 5.61 -1.30
N VAL A 156 -2.30 6.59 -0.68
CA VAL A 156 -2.28 7.99 -1.12
C VAL A 156 -0.85 8.53 -1.16
N LEU A 157 -0.11 8.38 -0.07
CA LEU A 157 1.26 8.90 0.05
C LEU A 157 2.22 8.24 -0.96
N LEU A 158 2.07 6.94 -1.23
CA LEU A 158 2.84 6.25 -2.26
C LEU A 158 2.48 6.72 -3.68
N MET A 159 1.19 6.95 -3.99
CA MET A 159 0.79 7.55 -5.27
C MET A 159 1.37 8.96 -5.45
N ILE A 160 1.33 9.81 -4.42
CA ILE A 160 1.91 11.15 -4.44
C ILE A 160 3.43 11.05 -4.65
N THR A 161 4.11 10.18 -3.90
CA THR A 161 5.55 9.92 -4.03
C THR A 161 5.92 9.57 -5.47
N VAL A 162 5.24 8.57 -6.05
CA VAL A 162 5.50 8.14 -7.42
C VAL A 162 5.18 9.24 -8.42
N ALA A 163 4.09 10.00 -8.26
CA ALA A 163 3.74 11.09 -9.15
C ALA A 163 4.85 12.16 -9.22
N PHE A 164 5.36 12.59 -8.06
CA PHE A 164 6.43 13.59 -8.00
C PHE A 164 7.79 13.03 -8.46
N LEU A 165 8.07 11.75 -8.23
CA LEU A 165 9.24 11.08 -8.81
C LEU A 165 9.16 11.04 -10.33
N ILE A 166 8.01 10.70 -10.92
CA ILE A 166 7.80 10.76 -12.38
C ILE A 166 8.09 12.17 -12.89
N ARG A 167 7.51 13.19 -12.26
CA ARG A 167 7.71 14.59 -12.67
C ARG A 167 9.19 15.00 -12.64
N ASP A 168 9.90 14.62 -11.59
CA ASP A 168 11.31 14.97 -11.44
C ASP A 168 12.22 14.17 -12.39
N LEU A 169 11.86 12.93 -12.71
CA LEU A 169 12.61 12.05 -13.62
C LEU A 169 12.35 12.37 -15.10
N LEU A 170 11.25 13.04 -15.41
CA LEU A 170 11.00 13.65 -16.73
C LEU A 170 11.79 14.96 -16.93
N SER A 171 12.30 15.56 -15.86
CA SER A 171 13.11 16.79 -15.92
C SER A 171 14.59 16.47 -16.22
N PRO A 172 15.40 17.42 -16.73
CA PRO A 172 16.81 17.19 -17.03
C PRO A 172 17.58 16.62 -15.83
N SER A 173 18.45 15.63 -16.07
CA SER A 173 19.17 14.89 -15.02
C SER A 173 20.14 15.75 -14.20
N SER A 174 20.55 16.90 -14.74
CA SER A 174 21.42 17.89 -14.10
C SER A 174 20.66 18.86 -13.17
N LYS A 175 19.33 18.76 -13.09
CA LYS A 175 18.47 19.62 -12.27
C LYS A 175 17.65 18.78 -11.29
N ILE A 176 17.46 19.33 -10.09
CA ILE A 176 16.47 18.81 -9.14
C ILE A 176 15.56 19.95 -8.67
N SER A 177 14.28 19.66 -8.53
CA SER A 177 13.32 20.54 -7.88
C SER A 177 13.31 20.31 -6.37
N LYS A 178 13.70 21.34 -5.59
CA LYS A 178 13.63 21.30 -4.11
C LYS A 178 12.21 21.02 -3.62
N ARG A 179 11.19 21.56 -4.30
CA ARG A 179 9.78 21.28 -4.02
C ARG A 179 9.44 19.80 -4.19
N ASN A 180 9.94 19.16 -5.26
CA ASN A 180 9.70 17.74 -5.48
C ASN A 180 10.41 16.89 -4.42
N ILE A 181 11.67 17.22 -4.07
CA ILE A 181 12.39 16.57 -2.95
C ILE A 181 11.58 16.66 -1.68
N PHE A 182 11.14 17.85 -1.29
CA PHE A 182 10.41 18.03 -0.05
C PHE A 182 9.12 17.19 -0.02
N ILE A 183 8.33 17.19 -1.09
CA ILE A 183 7.07 16.45 -1.14
C ILE A 183 7.32 14.93 -1.12
N VAL A 184 8.30 14.43 -1.87
CA VAL A 184 8.68 13.01 -1.88
C VAL A 184 9.16 12.58 -0.49
N ALA A 185 10.09 13.34 0.09
CA ALA A 185 10.67 13.03 1.38
C ALA A 185 9.63 13.07 2.51
N LEU A 186 8.77 14.09 2.52
CA LEU A 186 7.68 14.21 3.49
C LEU A 186 6.67 13.07 3.35
N SER A 187 6.29 12.71 2.12
CA SER A 187 5.34 11.61 1.87
C SER A 187 5.90 10.28 2.37
N LEU A 188 7.20 10.03 2.15
CA LEU A 188 7.90 8.84 2.66
C LEU A 188 8.04 8.86 4.19
N SER A 189 8.30 10.03 4.77
CA SER A 189 8.37 10.23 6.22
C SER A 189 7.03 9.88 6.89
N VAL A 190 5.92 10.45 6.40
CA VAL A 190 4.57 10.18 6.93
C VAL A 190 4.16 8.73 6.68
N SER A 191 4.51 8.14 5.53
CA SER A 191 4.23 6.72 5.26
C SER A 191 4.95 5.81 6.27
N SER A 192 6.20 6.13 6.60
CA SER A 192 7.01 5.39 7.57
C SER A 192 6.55 5.61 9.01
N PHE A 193 6.01 6.79 9.30
CA PHE A 193 5.36 7.12 10.56
C PHE A 193 4.14 6.23 10.81
N PHE A 194 3.32 6.00 9.78
CA PHE A 194 2.15 5.12 9.88
C PHE A 194 2.52 3.65 9.88
N GLN A 195 3.48 3.26 9.05
CA GLN A 195 3.86 1.88 8.86
C GLN A 195 5.39 1.75 8.66
N PRO A 196 6.14 1.26 9.67
CA PRO A 196 7.60 1.24 9.66
C PRO A 196 8.24 0.50 8.48
N ARG A 197 7.55 -0.50 7.89
CA ARG A 197 8.07 -1.19 6.69
C ARG A 197 8.21 -0.26 5.47
N MET A 198 7.54 0.88 5.45
CA MET A 198 7.68 1.88 4.39
C MET A 198 9.08 2.52 4.39
N LEU A 199 9.86 2.39 5.48
CA LEU A 199 11.28 2.77 5.52
C LEU A 199 12.08 2.04 4.44
N LEU A 200 11.81 0.75 4.23
CA LEU A 200 12.47 -0.04 3.19
C LEU A 200 12.17 0.54 1.79
N PHE A 201 10.94 0.99 1.57
CA PHE A 201 10.54 1.59 0.29
C PHE A 201 11.17 2.97 0.12
N ALA A 202 11.24 3.76 1.20
CA ALA A 202 11.87 5.07 1.22
C ALA A 202 13.35 4.97 0.82
N VAL A 203 14.11 4.07 1.45
CA VAL A 203 15.52 3.84 1.11
C VAL A 203 15.65 3.39 -0.36
N ALA A 204 14.86 2.43 -0.79
CA ALA A 204 14.90 1.93 -2.16
C ALA A 204 14.59 3.03 -3.20
N PHE A 205 13.57 3.87 -2.95
CA PHE A 205 13.25 4.99 -3.83
C PHE A 205 14.33 6.07 -3.85
N ILE A 206 14.91 6.41 -2.69
CA ILE A 206 15.98 7.42 -2.60
C ILE A 206 17.20 6.95 -3.38
N LEU A 207 17.63 5.71 -3.18
CA LEU A 207 18.77 5.13 -3.90
C LEU A 207 18.50 5.10 -5.40
N PHE A 208 17.35 4.56 -5.81
CA PHE A 208 16.96 4.51 -7.22
C PHE A 208 16.92 5.89 -7.87
N TRP A 209 16.29 6.87 -7.21
CA TRP A 209 16.18 8.23 -7.70
C TRP A 209 17.54 8.91 -7.82
N SER A 210 18.43 8.71 -6.84
CA SER A 210 19.78 9.26 -6.85
C SER A 210 20.61 8.73 -8.04
N CYS A 211 20.49 7.44 -8.38
CA CYS A 211 21.19 6.84 -9.51
C CYS A 211 20.81 7.48 -10.86
N LYS A 212 19.61 8.08 -10.97
CA LYS A 212 19.12 8.71 -12.20
C LYS A 212 19.58 10.15 -12.42
N LYS A 213 20.15 10.80 -11.40
CA LYS A 213 20.68 12.18 -11.53
C LYS A 213 22.14 12.18 -11.97
N SER A 214 22.57 13.22 -12.67
CA SER A 214 23.96 13.39 -13.10
C SER A 214 24.72 14.31 -12.14
N GLY A 215 25.98 13.97 -11.84
CA GLY A 215 26.84 14.72 -10.93
C GLY A 215 26.85 14.21 -9.48
N LYS A 216 28.06 13.93 -8.96
CA LYS A 216 28.26 13.39 -7.60
C LYS A 216 27.68 14.32 -6.52
N LYS A 217 27.94 15.63 -6.62
CA LYS A 217 27.43 16.64 -5.67
C LYS A 217 25.90 16.65 -5.59
N LEU A 218 25.24 16.62 -6.75
CA LEU A 218 23.77 16.64 -6.85
C LEU A 218 23.15 15.37 -6.26
N ARG A 219 23.75 14.20 -6.54
CA ARG A 219 23.34 12.91 -5.96
C ARG A 219 23.45 12.92 -4.44
N MET A 220 24.58 13.37 -3.90
CA MET A 220 24.79 13.45 -2.46
C MET A 220 23.80 14.40 -1.79
N GLN A 221 23.58 15.58 -2.38
CA GLN A 221 22.59 16.53 -1.87
C GLN A 221 21.17 15.94 -1.85
N LEU A 222 20.77 15.23 -2.92
CA LEU A 222 19.48 14.55 -2.99
C LEU A 222 19.35 13.51 -1.89
N VAL A 223 20.33 12.62 -1.75
CA VAL A 223 20.29 11.53 -0.77
C VAL A 223 20.23 12.09 0.65
N VAL A 224 21.14 13.00 1.01
CA VAL A 224 21.21 13.58 2.35
C VAL A 224 19.91 14.31 2.70
N LEU A 225 19.43 15.20 1.83
CA LEU A 225 18.22 15.99 2.11
C LEU A 225 16.97 15.10 2.20
N THR A 226 16.82 14.15 1.27
CA THR A 226 15.64 13.27 1.25
C THR A 226 15.64 12.31 2.44
N LEU A 227 16.80 11.75 2.78
CA LEU A 227 16.93 10.83 3.91
C LEU A 227 16.72 11.55 5.26
N ALA A 228 17.29 12.76 5.42
CA ALA A 228 17.10 13.55 6.64
C ALA A 228 15.62 13.83 6.92
N ILE A 229 14.86 14.26 5.90
CA ILE A 229 13.41 14.52 6.05
C ILE A 229 12.63 13.20 6.22
N ALA A 230 12.98 12.14 5.49
CA ALA A 230 12.30 10.84 5.57
C ALA A 230 12.45 10.18 6.96
N MET A 231 13.55 10.44 7.68
CA MET A 231 13.78 9.89 9.02
C MET A 231 13.18 10.73 10.16
N LEU A 232 12.75 11.98 9.90
CA LEU A 232 12.29 12.90 10.94
C LEU A 232 11.12 12.34 11.77
N LEU A 233 10.04 11.89 11.12
CA LEU A 233 8.87 11.36 11.84
C LEU A 233 9.13 9.99 12.52
N PRO A 234 9.82 9.02 11.87
CA PRO A 234 10.30 7.82 12.57
C PRO A 234 11.14 8.12 13.81
N SER A 235 12.04 9.10 13.75
CA SER A 235 12.86 9.51 14.90
C SER A 235 12.01 10.11 16.03
N ILE A 236 10.96 10.86 15.70
CA ILE A 236 10.01 11.38 16.69
C ILE A 236 9.29 10.23 17.42
N LEU A 237 8.94 9.13 16.73
CA LEU A 237 8.35 7.95 17.39
C LEU A 237 9.33 7.27 18.34
N ILE A 238 10.60 7.15 17.95
CA ILE A 238 11.64 6.60 18.82
C ILE A 238 11.81 7.47 20.06
N PHE A 239 11.93 8.79 19.88
CA PHE A 239 12.03 9.74 20.99
C PHE A 239 10.82 9.62 21.94
N ARG A 240 9.61 9.60 21.39
CA ARG A 240 8.37 9.42 22.14
C ARG A 240 8.38 8.12 22.95
N ASN A 241 8.86 7.02 22.38
CA ASN A 241 8.91 5.71 23.07
C ASN A 241 10.04 5.62 24.10
N ILE A 242 11.13 6.38 23.94
CA ILE A 242 12.15 6.53 24.99
C ILE A 242 11.53 7.23 26.20
N VAL A 243 10.83 8.35 25.98
CA VAL A 243 10.23 9.13 27.07
C VAL A 243 9.07 8.38 27.74
N ALA A 244 8.15 7.82 26.95
CA ALA A 244 6.92 7.22 27.47
C ALA A 244 7.06 5.76 27.91
N ASN A 245 8.06 5.02 27.42
CA ASN A 245 8.15 3.56 27.61
C ASN A 245 9.56 3.05 27.90
N ASN A 246 10.55 3.95 27.98
CA ASN A 246 11.97 3.60 28.12
C ASN A 246 12.47 2.61 27.04
N LYS A 247 11.95 2.72 25.80
CA LYS A 247 12.28 1.82 24.69
C LYS A 247 12.64 2.60 23.44
N ALA A 248 13.87 2.41 22.93
CA ALA A 248 14.35 2.98 21.68
C ALA A 248 13.88 2.17 20.45
N ALA A 249 12.57 2.10 20.24
CA ALA A 249 11.96 1.37 19.13
C ALA A 249 10.82 2.18 18.50
N ILE A 250 10.51 1.94 17.21
CA ILE A 250 9.33 2.55 16.56
C ILE A 250 8.06 1.79 16.95
N SER A 251 8.12 0.46 17.00
CA SER A 251 7.08 -0.43 17.52
C SER A 251 7.70 -1.75 17.98
N THR A 252 6.93 -2.56 18.72
CA THR A 252 7.39 -3.85 19.29
C THR A 252 6.57 -5.06 18.83
N ASN A 253 6.05 -5.02 17.60
CA ASN A 253 5.23 -6.09 17.02
C ASN A 253 5.93 -6.88 15.91
N LEU A 254 7.16 -6.54 15.52
CA LEU A 254 7.81 -7.17 14.37
C LEU A 254 8.15 -8.63 14.67
N GLY A 255 8.82 -8.88 15.79
CA GLY A 255 9.16 -10.22 16.27
C GLY A 255 7.91 -11.07 16.49
N VAL A 256 6.87 -10.52 17.13
CA VAL A 256 5.59 -11.20 17.28
C VAL A 256 4.99 -11.60 15.92
N THR A 257 4.99 -10.69 14.95
CA THR A 257 4.45 -10.95 13.60
C THR A 257 5.26 -12.03 12.87
N MET A 258 6.59 -11.97 12.95
CA MET A 258 7.49 -12.98 12.38
C MET A 258 7.26 -14.35 13.01
N ARG A 259 7.09 -14.39 14.34
CA ARG A 259 6.85 -15.61 15.11
C ARG A 259 5.53 -16.26 14.73
N ILE A 260 4.46 -15.50 14.50
CA ILE A 260 3.18 -16.05 14.01
C ILE A 260 3.39 -16.72 12.65
N GLY A 261 4.16 -16.12 11.73
CA GLY A 261 4.38 -16.69 10.40
C GLY A 261 5.40 -17.83 10.32
N ALA A 262 5.99 -18.27 11.44
CA ALA A 262 7.12 -19.21 11.46
C ALA A 262 6.97 -20.30 12.53
N GLY A 263 7.54 -21.47 12.27
CA GLY A 263 7.52 -22.62 13.17
C GLY A 263 7.09 -23.90 12.48
N ASP A 264 7.28 -25.03 13.17
CA ASP A 264 7.08 -26.37 12.60
C ASP A 264 5.63 -26.66 12.22
N LYS A 265 4.69 -26.11 12.99
CA LYS A 265 3.25 -26.26 12.78
C LYS A 265 2.59 -24.95 12.30
N ALA A 266 3.40 -23.96 11.91
CA ALA A 266 2.88 -22.73 11.34
C ALA A 266 2.39 -22.97 9.91
N THR A 267 1.33 -22.27 9.51
CA THR A 267 0.87 -22.31 8.11
C THR A 267 1.55 -21.26 7.24
N GLY A 268 2.10 -20.21 7.88
CA GLY A 268 2.62 -19.00 7.25
C GLY A 268 1.69 -17.79 7.36
N GLY A 269 0.44 -17.99 7.79
CA GLY A 269 -0.57 -16.94 8.03
C GLY A 269 -1.00 -16.91 9.50
N TYR A 270 -2.15 -16.31 9.81
CA TYR A 270 -2.69 -16.21 11.17
C TYR A 270 -3.30 -17.51 11.71
N SER A 271 -3.55 -18.49 10.84
CA SER A 271 -4.07 -19.81 11.20
C SER A 271 -2.92 -20.69 11.72
N ASN A 272 -2.71 -20.71 13.04
CA ASN A 272 -1.72 -21.58 13.68
C ASN A 272 -2.42 -22.53 14.66
N SER A 273 -2.77 -23.72 14.21
CA SER A 273 -3.34 -24.77 15.07
C SER A 273 -2.29 -25.55 15.87
N GLY A 274 -0.99 -25.21 15.80
CA GLY A 274 0.06 -26.02 16.43
C GLY A 274 1.28 -25.31 17.04
N GLY A 275 1.27 -23.99 17.18
CA GLY A 275 2.34 -23.27 17.88
C GLY A 275 3.44 -22.73 16.96
N SER A 276 3.87 -21.52 17.29
CA SER A 276 4.93 -20.77 16.65
C SER A 276 6.32 -21.20 17.13
N VAL A 277 7.39 -20.67 16.51
CA VAL A 277 8.77 -20.80 17.03
C VAL A 277 8.80 -20.49 18.54
N GLN A 278 9.25 -21.45 19.34
CA GLN A 278 9.47 -21.26 20.77
C GLN A 278 10.82 -20.55 20.96
N CYS A 279 10.76 -19.29 21.37
CA CYS A 279 11.93 -18.51 21.72
C CYS A 279 12.11 -18.55 23.23
N LEU A 280 13.33 -18.80 23.70
CA LEU A 280 13.68 -18.77 25.11
C LEU A 280 14.31 -17.40 25.45
N PRO A 281 14.08 -16.86 26.67
CA PRO A 281 14.78 -15.66 27.10
C PRO A 281 16.27 -15.93 27.32
N GLU A 282 17.11 -14.92 27.08
CA GLU A 282 18.55 -15.00 27.34
C GLU A 282 18.87 -15.16 28.83
N VAL A 283 18.00 -14.63 29.70
CA VAL A 283 18.07 -14.76 31.16
C VAL A 283 16.80 -15.43 31.68
N LYS A 284 16.94 -16.50 32.48
CA LYS A 284 15.78 -17.17 33.11
C LYS A 284 15.03 -16.18 33.99
N GLY A 285 13.74 -15.98 33.71
CA GLY A 285 12.85 -15.08 34.47
C GLY A 285 12.63 -13.69 33.87
N GLN A 286 13.26 -13.35 32.73
CA GLN A 286 12.97 -12.10 32.01
C GLN A 286 11.98 -12.31 30.85
N GLU A 287 11.18 -11.27 30.57
CA GLU A 287 10.37 -11.21 29.36
C GLU A 287 11.25 -11.09 28.11
N ILE A 288 10.86 -11.78 27.04
CA ILE A 288 11.61 -11.80 25.78
C ILE A 288 11.34 -10.49 25.03
N SER A 289 12.40 -9.76 24.70
CA SER A 289 12.29 -8.55 23.87
C SER A 289 11.91 -8.90 22.43
N ASP A 290 11.23 -7.97 21.73
CA ASP A 290 10.83 -8.19 20.33
C ASP A 290 12.04 -8.47 19.43
N ASN A 291 13.19 -7.82 19.68
CA ASN A 291 14.44 -8.06 18.96
C ASN A 291 14.97 -9.49 19.16
N GLN A 292 14.91 -10.04 20.38
CA GLN A 292 15.28 -11.43 20.65
C GLN A 292 14.37 -12.40 19.89
N VAL A 293 13.07 -12.10 19.80
CA VAL A 293 12.13 -12.89 18.99
C VAL A 293 12.49 -12.83 17.50
N VAL A 294 12.83 -11.65 16.96
CA VAL A 294 13.28 -11.50 15.57
C VAL A 294 14.50 -12.38 15.30
N ILE A 295 15.54 -12.30 16.15
CA ILE A 295 16.77 -13.09 16.00
C ILE A 295 16.46 -14.59 16.06
N CYS A 296 15.66 -15.01 17.03
CA CYS A 296 15.21 -16.40 17.18
C CYS A 296 14.52 -16.93 15.91
N VAL A 297 13.57 -16.16 15.35
CA VAL A 297 12.87 -16.58 14.11
C VAL A 297 13.81 -16.61 12.91
N LEU A 298 14.74 -15.66 12.79
CA LEU A 298 15.74 -15.67 11.72
C LEU A 298 16.66 -16.91 11.80
N LYS A 299 17.11 -17.29 13.00
CA LYS A 299 17.87 -18.53 13.21
C LYS A 299 17.06 -19.75 12.79
N TRP A 300 15.79 -19.83 13.21
CA TRP A 300 14.92 -20.93 12.83
C TRP A 300 14.78 -21.06 11.30
N TYR A 301 14.65 -19.95 10.58
CA TYR A 301 14.57 -19.99 9.10
C TYR A 301 15.82 -20.58 8.44
N VAL A 302 17.00 -20.26 8.98
CA VAL A 302 18.30 -20.75 8.48
C VAL A 302 18.49 -22.23 8.80
N GLU A 303 18.11 -22.66 10.02
CA GLU A 303 18.24 -24.04 10.47
C GLU A 303 17.24 -25.00 9.78
N HIS A 304 16.12 -24.49 9.26
CA HIS A 304 15.04 -25.28 8.67
C HIS A 304 14.72 -24.90 7.20
N PRO A 305 15.69 -24.94 6.27
CA PRO A 305 15.53 -24.36 4.93
C PRO A 305 14.35 -24.94 4.14
N ALA A 306 14.12 -26.26 4.21
CA ALA A 306 13.00 -26.90 3.51
C ALA A 306 11.63 -26.44 4.03
N LYS A 307 11.47 -26.32 5.36
CA LYS A 307 10.22 -25.81 5.98
C LYS A 307 10.04 -24.32 5.66
N THR A 308 11.12 -23.55 5.72
CA THR A 308 11.15 -22.14 5.34
C THR A 308 10.65 -21.93 3.92
N SER A 309 11.14 -22.69 2.93
CA SER A 309 10.68 -22.58 1.55
C SER A 309 9.19 -22.89 1.41
N LYS A 310 8.69 -23.94 2.08
CA LYS A 310 7.26 -24.27 2.09
C LYS A 310 6.42 -23.14 2.69
N LEU A 311 6.86 -22.55 3.81
CA LEU A 311 6.20 -21.41 4.43
C LEU A 311 6.22 -20.17 3.51
N MET A 312 7.32 -19.89 2.82
CA MET A 312 7.40 -18.77 1.88
C MET A 312 6.42 -18.93 0.69
N ILE A 313 6.23 -20.16 0.21
CA ILE A 313 5.22 -20.45 -0.82
C ILE A 313 3.82 -20.20 -0.28
N ASN A 314 3.49 -20.70 0.91
CA ASN A 314 2.19 -20.45 1.54
C ASN A 314 1.94 -18.96 1.79
N LYS A 315 2.95 -18.24 2.28
CA LYS A 315 2.90 -16.78 2.49
C LYS A 315 2.67 -16.03 1.19
N THR A 316 3.26 -16.48 0.09
CA THR A 316 2.98 -15.95 -1.24
C THR A 316 1.51 -16.11 -1.58
N PHE A 317 0.93 -17.30 -1.37
CA PHE A 317 -0.48 -17.53 -1.62
C PHE A 317 -1.38 -16.68 -0.74
N PHE A 318 -1.10 -16.56 0.55
CA PHE A 318 -1.89 -15.74 1.47
C PHE A 318 -1.81 -14.26 1.12
N TYR A 319 -0.60 -13.77 0.80
CA TYR A 319 -0.40 -12.40 0.38
C TYR A 319 -1.16 -12.09 -0.91
N TRP A 320 -1.13 -12.97 -1.92
CA TRP A 320 -1.81 -12.74 -3.20
C TRP A 320 -3.28 -13.23 -3.25
N SER A 321 -3.77 -13.87 -2.18
CA SER A 321 -5.11 -14.45 -2.09
C SER A 321 -6.23 -13.44 -2.40
N PRO A 322 -7.42 -13.86 -2.82
CA PRO A 322 -8.57 -12.96 -2.92
C PRO A 322 -8.97 -12.40 -1.54
N TRP A 323 -9.80 -11.36 -1.54
CA TRP A 323 -10.30 -10.75 -0.31
C TRP A 323 -11.38 -11.59 0.40
N PHE A 324 -12.00 -12.51 -0.34
CA PHE A 324 -13.07 -13.40 0.11
C PHE A 324 -13.05 -14.68 -0.72
N GLY A 325 -13.59 -15.77 -0.15
CA GLY A 325 -13.67 -17.08 -0.79
C GLY A 325 -12.66 -18.10 -0.25
N PRO A 326 -12.58 -19.29 -0.87
CA PRO A 326 -11.97 -20.48 -0.28
C PRO A 326 -10.45 -20.42 -0.09
N ILE A 327 -9.76 -19.50 -0.77
CA ILE A 327 -8.30 -19.32 -0.67
C ILE A 327 -7.96 -18.01 0.06
N ALA A 328 -8.97 -17.19 0.41
CA ALA A 328 -8.76 -15.94 1.11
C ALA A 328 -8.12 -16.20 2.48
N ASN A 329 -6.99 -15.55 2.74
CA ASN A 329 -6.28 -15.70 4.00
C ASN A 329 -5.61 -14.39 4.40
N GLY A 330 -5.85 -13.98 5.66
CA GLY A 330 -5.31 -12.77 6.24
C GLY A 330 -6.36 -12.04 7.07
N THR A 331 -6.08 -10.78 7.38
CA THR A 331 -6.91 -9.97 8.30
C THR A 331 -7.99 -9.15 7.59
N MET A 332 -8.25 -9.41 6.29
CA MET A 332 -9.25 -8.66 5.50
C MET A 332 -10.70 -9.15 5.70
N ALA A 333 -10.99 -9.92 6.76
CA ALA A 333 -12.37 -10.22 7.14
C ALA A 333 -13.20 -8.94 7.41
N ARG A 334 -12.53 -7.85 7.79
CA ARG A 334 -13.13 -6.51 7.99
C ARG A 334 -12.97 -5.57 6.80
N ASN A 335 -12.62 -6.10 5.63
CA ASN A 335 -12.61 -5.31 4.42
C ASN A 335 -14.01 -4.72 4.19
N PRO A 336 -14.15 -3.39 4.06
CA PRO A 336 -15.43 -2.72 3.81
C PRO A 336 -16.21 -3.30 2.65
N TRP A 337 -15.50 -3.75 1.60
CA TRP A 337 -16.13 -4.38 0.45
C TRP A 337 -17.00 -5.58 0.85
N LEU A 338 -16.61 -6.35 1.87
CA LEU A 338 -17.37 -7.52 2.30
C LEU A 338 -18.68 -7.16 2.99
N LYS A 339 -18.87 -5.91 3.41
CA LYS A 339 -20.14 -5.44 3.99
C LYS A 339 -21.22 -5.24 2.94
N THR A 340 -20.84 -4.95 1.70
CA THR A 340 -21.76 -4.64 0.60
C THR A 340 -21.59 -5.58 -0.60
N SER A 341 -20.71 -6.56 -0.51
CA SER A 341 -20.45 -7.49 -1.61
C SER A 341 -21.61 -8.47 -1.79
N PRO A 342 -22.18 -8.57 -3.00
CA PRO A 342 -23.21 -9.58 -3.30
C PRO A 342 -22.71 -11.01 -3.08
N LEU A 343 -21.40 -11.25 -3.22
CA LEU A 343 -20.82 -12.58 -3.00
C LEU A 343 -20.98 -13.04 -1.55
N VAL A 344 -20.90 -12.12 -0.58
CA VAL A 344 -21.07 -12.47 0.83
C VAL A 344 -22.52 -12.82 1.12
N GLU A 345 -23.47 -12.15 0.46
CA GLU A 345 -24.89 -12.44 0.60
C GLU A 345 -25.27 -13.79 -0.03
N ILE A 346 -24.79 -14.06 -1.25
CA ILE A 346 -24.99 -15.35 -1.95
C ILE A 346 -24.47 -16.51 -1.08
N ALA A 347 -23.31 -16.34 -0.45
CA ALA A 347 -22.67 -17.35 0.39
C ALA A 347 -23.47 -17.77 1.64
N LYS A 348 -24.52 -17.03 2.01
CA LYS A 348 -25.36 -17.36 3.18
C LYS A 348 -26.33 -18.52 2.89
N SER A 349 -26.70 -18.73 1.64
CA SER A 349 -27.50 -19.89 1.22
C SER A 349 -26.62 -21.13 1.09
N GLU A 350 -27.16 -22.33 1.32
CA GLU A 350 -26.39 -23.58 1.17
C GLU A 350 -25.89 -23.77 -0.28
N SER A 351 -26.76 -23.53 -1.26
CA SER A 351 -26.39 -23.60 -2.68
C SER A 351 -25.34 -22.56 -3.07
N GLY A 352 -25.48 -21.33 -2.58
CA GLY A 352 -24.50 -20.26 -2.81
C GLY A 352 -23.19 -20.49 -2.06
N HIS A 353 -23.22 -21.10 -0.88
CA HIS A 353 -22.04 -21.54 -0.16
C HIS A 353 -21.27 -22.58 -0.98
N ASN A 354 -21.97 -23.59 -1.51
CA ASN A 354 -21.37 -24.61 -2.38
C ASN A 354 -20.82 -24.01 -3.68
N LEU A 355 -21.48 -22.99 -4.23
CA LEU A 355 -20.96 -22.27 -5.40
C LEU A 355 -19.64 -21.54 -5.10
N ILE A 356 -19.57 -20.83 -3.96
CA ILE A 356 -18.45 -19.96 -3.59
C ILE A 356 -17.29 -20.72 -2.98
N TYR A 357 -17.55 -21.72 -2.15
CA TYR A 357 -16.52 -22.52 -1.46
C TYR A 357 -16.26 -23.88 -2.11
N GLY A 358 -17.12 -24.32 -3.03
CA GLY A 358 -16.91 -25.52 -3.84
C GLY A 358 -15.96 -25.32 -5.02
N GLY A 359 -16.06 -26.22 -6.01
CA GLY A 359 -15.10 -26.28 -7.13
C GLY A 359 -14.99 -24.99 -7.95
N ILE A 360 -16.14 -24.37 -8.27
CA ILE A 360 -16.19 -23.14 -9.08
C ILE A 360 -15.47 -21.99 -8.38
N GLY A 361 -15.84 -21.68 -7.13
CA GLY A 361 -15.21 -20.59 -6.41
C GLY A 361 -13.73 -20.83 -6.09
N LYS A 362 -13.30 -22.09 -5.91
CA LYS A 362 -11.88 -22.45 -5.84
C LYS A 362 -11.15 -22.11 -7.15
N THR A 363 -11.70 -22.47 -8.30
CA THR A 363 -11.13 -22.15 -9.61
C THR A 363 -11.01 -20.64 -9.81
N ILE A 364 -12.07 -19.88 -9.52
CA ILE A 364 -12.06 -18.41 -9.64
C ILE A 364 -11.01 -17.80 -8.70
N SER A 365 -10.89 -18.30 -7.47
CA SER A 365 -9.90 -17.83 -6.50
C SER A 365 -8.46 -18.06 -7.00
N TRP A 366 -8.19 -19.22 -7.61
CA TRP A 366 -6.88 -19.50 -8.23
C TRP A 366 -6.63 -18.64 -9.46
N MET A 367 -7.64 -18.42 -10.31
CA MET A 367 -7.54 -17.51 -11.45
C MET A 367 -7.24 -16.07 -11.01
N TRP A 368 -7.86 -15.59 -9.93
CA TRP A 368 -7.58 -14.28 -9.35
C TRP A 368 -6.11 -14.18 -8.92
N LEU A 369 -5.65 -15.16 -8.13
CA LEU A 369 -4.29 -15.19 -7.58
C LEU A 369 -3.25 -15.25 -8.70
N LEU A 370 -3.31 -16.29 -9.54
CA LEU A 370 -2.33 -16.53 -10.59
C LEU A 370 -2.44 -15.49 -11.70
N GLY A 371 -3.66 -15.15 -12.13
CA GLY A 371 -3.90 -14.14 -13.14
C GLY A 371 -3.38 -12.76 -12.71
N GLY A 372 -3.63 -12.36 -11.46
CA GLY A 372 -3.08 -11.12 -10.91
C GLY A 372 -1.56 -11.08 -10.93
N MET A 373 -0.91 -12.17 -10.49
CA MET A 373 0.56 -12.28 -10.53
C MET A 373 1.12 -12.26 -11.96
N VAL A 374 0.51 -12.99 -12.89
CA VAL A 374 0.89 -13.01 -14.31
C VAL A 374 0.75 -11.63 -14.92
N LEU A 375 -0.34 -10.90 -14.65
CA LEU A 375 -0.54 -9.54 -15.17
C LEU A 375 0.49 -8.55 -14.61
N ILE A 376 0.82 -8.64 -13.32
CA ILE A 376 1.88 -7.81 -12.71
C ILE A 376 3.24 -8.13 -13.37
N GLY A 377 3.59 -9.40 -13.51
CA GLY A 377 4.84 -9.83 -14.15
C GLY A 377 4.93 -9.40 -15.61
N ALA A 378 3.84 -9.56 -16.37
CA ALA A 378 3.75 -9.10 -17.75
C ALA A 378 3.87 -7.58 -17.87
N GLY A 379 3.25 -6.82 -16.95
CA GLY A 379 3.34 -5.37 -16.91
C GLY A 379 4.75 -4.88 -16.62
N LEU A 380 5.40 -5.50 -15.64
CA LEU A 380 6.81 -5.25 -15.33
C LEU A 380 7.71 -5.53 -16.55
N LEU A 381 7.59 -6.71 -17.16
CA LEU A 381 8.37 -7.07 -18.35
C LEU A 381 8.13 -6.07 -19.49
N TRP A 382 6.88 -5.70 -19.75
CA TRP A 382 6.54 -4.76 -20.81
C TRP A 382 7.15 -3.36 -20.59
N LEU A 383 7.06 -2.83 -19.38
CA LEU A 383 7.70 -1.55 -19.01
C LEU A 383 9.22 -1.61 -19.14
N TRP A 384 9.84 -2.73 -18.76
CA TRP A 384 11.28 -2.93 -18.88
C TRP A 384 11.75 -2.90 -20.36
N LEU A 385 11.02 -3.60 -21.22
CA LEU A 385 11.31 -3.72 -22.65
C LEU A 385 11.12 -2.41 -23.41
N HIS A 386 10.18 -1.55 -22.99
CA HIS A 386 9.94 -0.27 -23.66
C HIS A 386 11.10 0.73 -23.52
N GLY A 387 11.94 0.58 -22.48
CA GLY A 387 13.12 1.42 -22.26
C GLY A 387 12.79 2.83 -21.77
N GLY A 388 13.80 3.70 -21.71
CA GLY A 388 13.62 5.13 -21.38
C GLY A 388 12.93 5.41 -20.05
N VAL A 389 11.89 6.25 -20.08
CA VAL A 389 11.09 6.66 -18.91
C VAL A 389 10.20 5.52 -18.43
N GLU A 390 9.77 4.64 -19.32
CA GLU A 390 8.92 3.51 -18.98
C GLU A 390 9.68 2.47 -18.15
N ARG A 391 10.99 2.30 -18.41
CA ARG A 391 11.86 1.52 -17.52
C ARG A 391 12.02 2.16 -16.14
N THR A 392 11.83 3.48 -16.02
CA THR A 392 11.76 4.14 -14.70
C THR A 392 10.46 3.77 -13.99
N LEU A 393 9.32 3.75 -14.71
CA LEU A 393 8.02 3.34 -14.15
C LEU A 393 8.01 1.88 -13.69
N PHE A 394 8.76 0.99 -14.36
CA PHE A 394 9.02 -0.36 -13.87
C PHE A 394 9.54 -0.35 -12.43
N TRP A 395 10.55 0.46 -12.13
CA TRP A 395 11.11 0.54 -10.77
C TRP A 395 10.17 1.27 -9.81
N LEU A 396 9.56 2.37 -10.23
CA LEU A 396 8.68 3.16 -9.36
C LEU A 396 7.45 2.37 -8.88
N ALA A 397 6.85 1.53 -9.74
CA ALA A 397 5.74 0.67 -9.35
C ALA A 397 6.20 -0.70 -8.81
N GLY A 398 7.32 -1.21 -9.33
CA GLY A 398 7.87 -2.52 -8.97
C GLY A 398 8.47 -2.56 -7.58
N ILE A 399 9.25 -1.55 -7.17
CA ILE A 399 9.88 -1.47 -5.84
C ILE A 399 8.87 -1.72 -4.71
N PRO A 400 7.78 -0.93 -4.56
CA PRO A 400 6.84 -1.13 -3.45
C PRO A 400 6.04 -2.42 -3.60
N THR A 401 5.72 -2.85 -4.83
CA THR A 401 4.97 -4.10 -5.08
C THR A 401 5.79 -5.33 -4.69
N ILE A 402 7.06 -5.38 -5.11
CA ILE A 402 7.96 -6.52 -4.87
C ILE A 402 8.47 -6.50 -3.43
N LEU A 403 8.96 -5.36 -2.93
CA LEU A 403 9.46 -5.28 -1.55
C LEU A 403 8.34 -5.50 -0.53
N GLY A 404 7.11 -5.07 -0.82
CA GLY A 404 5.95 -5.37 0.02
C GLY A 404 5.65 -6.86 0.10
N TRP A 405 5.78 -7.57 -1.03
CA TRP A 405 5.63 -9.03 -1.08
C TRP A 405 6.78 -9.72 -0.34
N LEU A 406 8.04 -9.38 -0.62
CA LEU A 406 9.20 -9.96 0.04
C LEU A 406 9.19 -9.74 1.56
N THR A 407 8.80 -8.56 2.02
CA THR A 407 8.65 -8.28 3.46
C THR A 407 7.61 -9.23 4.09
N SER A 408 6.51 -9.53 3.40
CA SER A 408 5.50 -10.49 3.87
C SER A 408 6.04 -11.91 3.96
N LEU A 409 6.97 -12.32 3.07
CA LEU A 409 7.62 -13.62 3.14
C LEU A 409 8.49 -13.77 4.40
N GLY A 410 9.23 -12.71 4.75
CA GLY A 410 10.04 -12.66 5.97
C GLY A 410 9.20 -12.61 7.25
N THR A 411 8.02 -12.00 7.21
CA THR A 411 7.14 -11.86 8.38
C THR A 411 6.00 -12.88 8.40
N ILE A 412 4.86 -12.54 7.81
CA ILE A 412 3.63 -13.33 7.77
C ILE A 412 2.92 -13.04 6.45
N GLY A 413 2.30 -14.06 5.88
CA GLY A 413 1.46 -13.93 4.69
C GLY A 413 0.11 -13.36 5.07
N ASP A 414 -0.19 -12.15 4.59
CA ASP A 414 -1.49 -11.50 4.79
C ASP A 414 -1.82 -10.62 3.58
N HIS A 415 -2.97 -10.87 2.95
CA HIS A 415 -3.44 -10.08 1.82
C HIS A 415 -3.66 -8.59 2.14
N ARG A 416 -3.91 -8.21 3.40
CA ARG A 416 -4.12 -6.82 3.85
C ARG A 416 -2.91 -5.97 3.52
N PHE A 417 -1.71 -6.53 3.69
CA PHE A 417 -0.47 -5.81 3.45
C PHE A 417 -0.28 -5.41 1.99
N ARG A 418 -1.14 -5.84 1.06
CA ARG A 418 -1.17 -5.34 -0.33
C ARG A 418 -1.84 -3.99 -0.50
N VAL A 419 -2.80 -3.64 0.35
CA VAL A 419 -3.64 -2.43 0.17
C VAL A 419 -2.79 -1.16 0.00
N PRO A 420 -1.74 -0.91 0.82
CA PRO A 420 -0.92 0.29 0.68
C PRO A 420 -0.28 0.46 -0.72
N GLN A 421 0.18 -0.62 -1.36
CA GLN A 421 0.79 -0.56 -2.69
C GLN A 421 -0.17 -0.96 -3.82
N MET A 422 -1.45 -1.17 -3.52
CA MET A 422 -2.41 -1.74 -4.45
C MET A 422 -2.59 -0.85 -5.69
N ALA A 423 -2.61 0.48 -5.53
CA ALA A 423 -2.70 1.43 -6.65
C ALA A 423 -1.59 1.20 -7.71
N LEU A 424 -0.36 0.96 -7.25
CA LEU A 424 0.79 0.72 -8.13
C LEU A 424 0.73 -0.68 -8.75
N SER A 425 0.26 -1.68 -8.00
CA SER A 425 0.05 -3.02 -8.55
C SER A 425 -1.07 -3.07 -9.59
N LEU A 426 -2.15 -2.28 -9.42
CA LEU A 426 -3.24 -2.16 -10.40
C LEU A 426 -2.74 -1.48 -11.67
N PHE A 427 -1.90 -0.44 -11.55
CA PHE A 427 -1.21 0.14 -12.71
C PHE A 427 -0.36 -0.91 -13.46
N LEU A 428 0.40 -1.75 -12.74
CA LEU A 428 1.17 -2.82 -13.36
C LEU A 428 0.27 -3.83 -14.08
N GLN A 429 -0.89 -4.19 -13.51
CA GLN A 429 -1.85 -5.05 -14.18
C GLN A 429 -2.41 -4.44 -15.46
N VAL A 430 -2.74 -3.14 -15.47
CA VAL A 430 -3.15 -2.41 -16.69
C VAL A 430 -2.06 -2.45 -17.76
N ALA A 431 -0.80 -2.20 -17.36
CA ALA A 431 0.34 -2.30 -18.25
C ALA A 431 0.51 -3.73 -18.80
N GLY A 432 0.29 -4.75 -17.98
CA GLY A 432 0.34 -6.17 -18.37
C GLY A 432 -0.73 -6.54 -19.39
N ILE A 433 -1.98 -6.17 -19.14
CA ILE A 433 -3.10 -6.38 -20.08
C ILE A 433 -2.76 -5.73 -21.44
N TYR A 434 -2.27 -4.50 -21.41
CA TYR A 434 -1.91 -3.77 -22.63
C TYR A 434 -0.73 -4.41 -23.37
N GLY A 435 0.32 -4.81 -22.63
CA GLY A 435 1.49 -5.45 -23.18
C GLY A 435 1.19 -6.80 -23.84
N LEU A 436 0.38 -7.64 -23.18
CA LEU A 436 -0.08 -8.92 -23.72
C LEU A 436 -0.90 -8.72 -25.00
N ARG A 437 -1.88 -7.81 -24.98
CA ARG A 437 -2.73 -7.52 -26.16
C ARG A 437 -1.93 -7.10 -27.39
N ARG A 438 -0.85 -6.33 -27.22
CA ARG A 438 0.01 -5.92 -28.35
C ARG A 438 0.81 -7.08 -28.92
N ARG A 439 1.32 -7.99 -28.08
CA ARG A 439 2.06 -9.18 -28.55
C ARG A 439 1.18 -10.10 -29.40
N PHE A 440 -0.05 -10.36 -28.96
CA PHE A 440 -0.99 -11.18 -29.71
C PHE A 440 -1.39 -10.56 -31.06
N LYS A 441 -1.46 -9.22 -31.15
CA LYS A 441 -1.74 -8.52 -32.42
C LYS A 441 -0.57 -8.43 -33.40
N CYS A 442 0.66 -8.71 -32.97
CA CYS A 442 1.82 -8.77 -33.87
C CYS A 442 2.14 -10.20 -34.31
N SER A 443 1.48 -11.19 -33.73
CA SER A 443 1.67 -12.62 -34.03
C SER A 443 0.53 -13.21 -34.87
N ALA A 444 -0.47 -12.38 -35.20
CA ALA A 444 -1.55 -12.61 -36.15
C ALA A 444 -1.46 -11.50 -37.20
#